data_AF-A0A9E2E4R1-F1
#
_entry.id   AF-A0A9E2E4R1-F1
#
_cell.length_a   1.000
_cell.length_b   1.000
_cell.length_c   1.000
_cell.angle_alpha   90.00
_cell.angle_beta   90.00
_cell.angle_gamma   90.00
#
_symmetry.space_group_name_H-M   'P 1'
#
loop_
_entity.id
_entity.type
_entity.pdbx_description
1 polymer ?
#
loop_
_entity_poly.entity_id
_entity_poly.type
_entity_poly.pdbx_seq_one_letter_code
_entity_poly.pdbx_strand_id
1 'polypeptide(L)'
;MKPFIFARGLLAMGLGLGLTKSTATAAKGAKVVKAFGHENCIELKNKTTGVVLSPSGGRVLSYEINGVNALYLSESDSQGKGGSSAGRFDIGPERVLPRHDLLWSGPYTGEVTGNRSAKFTSGKDDATGFQIVREFRLAAKGTHLRIKQTVINVSDKTSQVCYWCRTFVHGQGICVVPVTEHSRM
;
A
#
# COMPACT_ATOMS: atom_id res chain seq x y z
N MET A 1 -37.58 -11.73 76.88
CA MET A 1 -37.74 -10.61 75.93
C MET A 1 -37.13 -11.02 74.59
N LYS A 2 -37.91 -11.03 73.50
CA LYS A 2 -37.37 -11.11 72.12
C LYS A 2 -36.83 -9.73 71.74
N PRO A 3 -35.75 -9.63 70.93
CA PRO A 3 -35.90 -9.22 69.52
C PRO A 3 -35.05 -10.07 68.54
N PHE A 4 -35.55 -10.47 67.37
CA PHE A 4 -35.57 -9.78 66.05
C PHE A 4 -34.27 -9.89 65.21
N ILE A 5 -34.34 -10.82 64.24
CA ILE A 5 -34.02 -10.76 62.80
C ILE A 5 -32.85 -9.85 62.33
N PHE A 6 -31.91 -10.43 61.56
CA PHE A 6 -31.54 -9.92 60.22
C PHE A 6 -30.75 -10.98 59.42
N ALA A 7 -31.42 -11.62 58.46
CA ALA A 7 -30.76 -12.44 57.45
C ALA A 7 -30.15 -11.51 56.38
N ARG A 8 -28.82 -11.54 56.23
CA ARG A 8 -28.13 -10.84 55.14
C ARG A 8 -28.07 -11.76 53.92
N GLY A 9 -28.93 -11.49 52.95
CA GLY A 9 -28.79 -12.02 51.59
C GLY A 9 -27.60 -11.37 50.89
N LEU A 10 -26.70 -12.18 50.35
CA LEU A 10 -25.60 -11.75 49.50
C LEU A 10 -26.07 -11.87 48.04
N LEU A 11 -26.39 -10.74 47.40
CA LEU A 11 -26.70 -10.69 45.98
C LEU A 11 -25.39 -10.52 45.20
N ALA A 12 -24.88 -11.60 44.62
CA ALA A 12 -23.72 -11.55 43.73
C ALA A 12 -24.17 -11.03 42.35
N MET A 13 -23.94 -9.74 42.12
CA MET A 13 -24.19 -9.08 40.83
C MET A 13 -22.99 -9.35 39.92
N GLY A 14 -23.08 -10.41 39.09
CA GLY A 14 -22.07 -10.73 38.09
C GLY A 14 -22.08 -9.71 36.96
N LEU A 15 -21.03 -8.88 36.88
CA LEU A 15 -20.74 -8.06 35.69
C LEU A 15 -20.25 -8.99 34.56
N GLY A 16 -21.16 -9.38 33.67
CA GLY A 16 -20.80 -10.00 32.40
C GLY A 16 -20.21 -8.94 31.46
N LEU A 17 -18.87 -8.88 31.36
CA LEU A 17 -18.21 -8.19 30.26
C LEU A 17 -18.45 -8.98 28.96
N GLY A 18 -19.46 -8.55 28.20
CA GLY A 18 -19.69 -9.02 26.84
C GLY A 18 -18.55 -8.60 25.92
N LEU A 19 -17.63 -9.51 25.65
CA LEU A 19 -16.66 -9.38 24.56
C LEU A 19 -17.42 -9.45 23.23
N THR A 20 -17.75 -8.30 22.65
CA THR A 20 -18.22 -8.24 21.26
C THR A 20 -17.07 -8.64 20.35
N LYS A 21 -17.10 -9.86 19.82
CA LYS A 21 -16.21 -10.28 18.73
C LYS A 21 -16.52 -9.42 17.51
N SER A 22 -15.68 -8.42 17.25
CA SER A 22 -15.66 -7.73 15.96
C SER A 22 -15.24 -8.74 14.90
N THR A 23 -16.21 -9.32 14.19
CA THR A 23 -15.95 -10.12 13.00
C THR A 23 -15.50 -9.19 11.90
N ALA A 24 -14.17 -9.02 11.76
CA ALA A 24 -13.57 -8.35 10.62
C ALA A 24 -14.07 -9.04 9.33
N THR A 25 -14.90 -8.35 8.56
CA THR A 25 -15.34 -8.85 7.27
C THR A 25 -14.11 -8.96 6.37
N ALA A 26 -13.81 -10.16 5.86
CA ALA A 26 -12.68 -10.37 4.98
C ALA A 26 -12.74 -9.43 3.77
N ALA A 27 -11.65 -8.69 3.53
CA ALA A 27 -11.58 -7.74 2.43
C ALA A 27 -11.65 -8.46 1.08
N LYS A 28 -12.78 -8.34 0.39
CA LYS A 28 -13.01 -9.03 -0.89
C LYS A 28 -12.01 -8.56 -1.94
N GLY A 29 -11.25 -9.50 -2.49
CA GLY A 29 -10.29 -9.24 -3.56
C GLY A 29 -9.06 -8.46 -3.09
N ALA A 30 -8.72 -8.53 -1.79
CA ALA A 30 -7.45 -8.08 -1.27
C ALA A 30 -6.93 -9.11 -0.25
N LYS A 31 -5.66 -9.52 -0.36
CA LYS A 31 -5.04 -10.46 0.60
C LYS A 31 -3.53 -10.28 0.64
N VAL A 32 -2.94 -10.60 1.79
CA VAL A 32 -1.49 -10.69 1.93
C VAL A 32 -1.01 -12.01 1.33
N VAL A 33 0.08 -11.97 0.56
CA VAL A 33 0.67 -13.13 -0.12
C VAL A 33 2.20 -13.07 -0.06
N LYS A 34 2.82 -14.23 -0.24
CA LYS A 34 4.24 -14.34 -0.62
C LYS A 34 4.31 -14.33 -2.14
N ALA A 35 5.09 -13.43 -2.72
CA ALA A 35 5.22 -13.32 -4.17
C ALA A 35 6.55 -12.68 -4.57
N PHE A 36 7.12 -13.11 -5.69
CA PHE A 36 8.33 -12.52 -6.29
C PHE A 36 9.51 -12.37 -5.32
N GLY A 37 9.77 -13.38 -4.48
CA GLY A 37 10.84 -13.36 -3.48
C GLY A 37 10.58 -12.45 -2.27
N HIS A 38 9.39 -11.84 -2.17
CA HIS A 38 9.01 -10.98 -1.05
C HIS A 38 7.91 -11.61 -0.19
N GLU A 39 8.08 -11.52 1.13
CA GLU A 39 7.01 -11.71 2.10
C GLU A 39 6.14 -10.47 2.18
N ASN A 40 4.92 -10.60 2.71
CA ASN A 40 4.01 -9.48 2.98
C ASN A 40 3.67 -8.62 1.75
N CYS A 41 3.69 -9.21 0.55
CA CYS A 41 3.08 -8.59 -0.62
C CYS A 41 1.56 -8.51 -0.44
N ILE A 42 0.91 -7.58 -1.14
CA ILE A 42 -0.55 -7.49 -1.16
C ILE A 42 -1.05 -7.75 -2.59
N GLU A 43 -1.86 -8.79 -2.74
CA GLU A 43 -2.60 -9.08 -3.98
C GLU A 43 -3.93 -8.33 -3.96
N LEU A 44 -4.22 -7.55 -5.01
CA LEU A 44 -5.54 -6.98 -5.29
C LEU A 44 -6.11 -7.66 -6.54
N LYS A 45 -7.35 -8.17 -6.47
CA LYS A 45 -7.95 -8.93 -7.58
C LYS A 45 -9.43 -8.66 -7.78
N ASN A 46 -9.84 -8.59 -9.04
CA ASN A 46 -11.24 -8.65 -9.47
C ASN A 46 -11.42 -9.76 -10.53
N LYS A 47 -12.54 -9.77 -11.29
CA LYS A 47 -12.79 -10.81 -12.30
C LYS A 47 -11.77 -10.84 -13.44
N THR A 48 -11.23 -9.67 -13.82
CA THR A 48 -10.42 -9.47 -15.02
C THR A 48 -8.96 -9.14 -14.69
N THR A 49 -8.72 -8.49 -13.56
CA THR A 49 -7.43 -7.88 -13.23
C THR A 49 -6.88 -8.38 -11.91
N GLY A 50 -5.58 -8.69 -11.91
CA GLY A 50 -4.78 -9.01 -10.74
C GLY A 50 -3.63 -8.00 -10.60
N VAL A 51 -3.30 -7.63 -9.36
CA VAL A 51 -2.21 -6.70 -9.05
C VAL A 51 -1.44 -7.26 -7.86
N VAL A 52 -0.11 -7.23 -7.92
CA VAL A 52 0.74 -7.58 -6.78
C VAL A 52 1.58 -6.37 -6.37
N LEU A 53 1.39 -5.96 -5.12
CA LEU A 53 2.08 -4.83 -4.48
C LEU A 53 3.19 -5.35 -3.56
N SER A 54 4.37 -4.74 -3.61
CA SER A 54 5.53 -5.15 -2.81
C SER A 54 5.87 -4.17 -1.69
N PRO A 55 6.25 -4.67 -0.50
CA PRO A 55 6.75 -3.84 0.59
C PRO A 55 8.15 -3.27 0.31
N SER A 56 8.91 -3.79 -0.65
CA SER A 56 10.15 -3.15 -1.07
C SER A 56 9.83 -2.00 -2.03
N GLY A 57 10.10 -0.78 -1.58
CA GLY A 57 9.87 0.44 -2.34
C GLY A 57 8.41 0.71 -2.66
N GLY A 58 7.45 0.10 -1.93
CA GLY A 58 6.01 0.35 -2.04
C GLY A 58 5.46 0.34 -3.48
N ARG A 59 5.87 -0.63 -4.29
CA ARG A 59 5.75 -0.61 -5.76
C ARG A 59 4.81 -1.69 -6.30
N VAL A 60 4.49 -1.63 -7.59
CA VAL A 60 3.68 -2.65 -8.30
C VAL A 60 4.62 -3.62 -9.03
N LEU A 61 4.60 -4.90 -8.66
CA LEU A 61 5.43 -5.94 -9.30
C LEU A 61 4.72 -6.64 -10.46
N SER A 62 3.40 -6.79 -10.37
CA SER A 62 2.57 -7.35 -11.43
C SER A 62 1.29 -6.55 -11.58
N TYR A 63 0.89 -6.32 -12.83
CA TYR A 63 -0.43 -5.82 -13.21
C TYR A 63 -0.92 -6.68 -14.37
N GLU A 64 -1.81 -7.61 -14.06
CA GLU A 64 -2.29 -8.64 -14.97
C GLU A 64 -3.70 -8.35 -15.47
N ILE A 65 -3.91 -8.52 -16.77
CA ILE A 65 -5.23 -8.53 -17.40
C ILE A 65 -5.45 -9.92 -17.99
N ASN A 66 -6.47 -10.64 -17.52
CA ASN A 66 -6.77 -12.02 -17.92
C ASN A 66 -5.54 -12.96 -17.83
N GLY A 67 -4.70 -12.76 -16.80
CA GLY A 67 -3.50 -13.56 -16.55
C GLY A 67 -2.25 -13.13 -17.34
N VAL A 68 -2.34 -12.09 -18.18
CA VAL A 68 -1.19 -11.54 -18.90
C VAL A 68 -0.67 -10.30 -18.16
N ASN A 69 0.57 -10.34 -17.68
CA ASN A 69 1.20 -9.21 -17.01
C ASN A 69 1.61 -8.14 -18.04
N ALA A 70 1.13 -6.91 -17.86
CA ALA A 70 1.51 -5.79 -18.72
C ALA A 70 2.88 -5.21 -18.34
N LEU A 71 3.33 -5.41 -17.10
CA LEU A 71 4.59 -4.90 -16.61
C LEU A 71 5.74 -5.84 -16.99
N TYR A 72 6.83 -5.26 -17.47
CA TYR A 72 8.07 -5.99 -17.60
C TYR A 72 8.70 -6.13 -16.20
N LEU A 73 8.81 -7.38 -15.74
CA LEU A 73 9.48 -7.75 -14.50
C LEU A 73 10.78 -8.48 -14.82
N SER A 74 11.91 -7.89 -14.44
CA SER A 74 13.24 -8.49 -14.61
C SER A 74 13.39 -9.75 -13.76
N GLU A 75 14.30 -10.65 -14.14
CA GLU A 75 14.58 -11.86 -13.35
C GLU A 75 15.06 -11.54 -11.92
N SER A 76 15.92 -10.53 -11.77
CA SER A 76 16.40 -10.12 -10.46
C SER A 76 15.26 -9.61 -9.58
N ASP A 77 14.33 -8.83 -10.14
CA ASP A 77 13.14 -8.38 -9.42
C ASP A 77 12.16 -9.53 -9.11
N SER A 78 12.01 -10.51 -10.01
CA SER A 78 11.09 -11.65 -9.81
C SER A 78 11.58 -12.61 -8.72
N GLN A 79 12.89 -12.60 -8.43
CA GLN A 79 13.52 -13.38 -7.37
C GLN A 79 13.70 -12.58 -6.07
N GLY A 80 13.24 -11.33 -6.00
CA GLY A 80 13.41 -10.46 -4.84
C GLY A 80 14.85 -10.01 -4.60
N LYS A 81 15.75 -10.18 -5.58
CA LYS A 81 17.17 -9.81 -5.51
C LYS A 81 17.43 -8.32 -5.79
N GLY A 82 16.36 -7.56 -6.02
CA GLY A 82 16.42 -6.14 -6.37
C GLY A 82 16.51 -5.91 -7.88
N GLY A 83 16.48 -4.65 -8.28
CA GLY A 83 16.33 -4.26 -9.67
C GLY A 83 15.50 -2.99 -9.79
N SER A 84 15.20 -2.59 -11.03
CA SER A 84 14.52 -1.32 -11.33
C SER A 84 13.36 -1.46 -12.30
N SER A 85 12.86 -2.68 -12.50
CA SER A 85 11.74 -2.97 -13.40
C SER A 85 10.36 -2.83 -12.71
N ALA A 86 9.30 -3.19 -13.45
CA ALA A 86 7.88 -3.07 -13.10
C ALA A 86 7.43 -1.62 -12.84
N GLY A 87 6.38 -1.42 -12.02
CA GLY A 87 5.78 -0.12 -11.76
C GLY A 87 6.36 0.52 -10.51
N ARG A 88 7.22 1.54 -10.66
CA ARG A 88 7.86 2.28 -9.56
C ARG A 88 7.38 3.72 -9.45
N PHE A 89 7.51 4.25 -8.23
CA PHE A 89 7.11 5.60 -7.85
C PHE A 89 8.22 6.23 -7.01
N ASP A 90 8.39 7.53 -7.11
CA ASP A 90 9.39 8.27 -6.36
C ASP A 90 9.03 9.76 -6.21
N ILE A 91 9.97 10.53 -5.67
CA ILE A 91 9.96 11.98 -5.63
C ILE A 91 11.20 12.55 -6.34
N GLY A 92 11.02 13.69 -7.01
CA GLY A 92 12.09 14.43 -7.68
C GLY A 92 12.13 15.90 -7.24
N PRO A 93 13.01 16.73 -7.84
CA PRO A 93 13.91 16.39 -8.93
C PRO A 93 15.16 15.63 -8.47
N GLU A 94 15.46 14.49 -9.10
CA GLU A 94 16.52 13.54 -8.70
C GLU A 94 17.91 14.18 -8.59
N ARG A 95 18.22 15.18 -9.43
CA ARG A 95 19.53 15.86 -9.42
C ARG A 95 19.78 16.76 -8.21
N VAL A 96 18.73 17.15 -7.49
CA VAL A 96 18.81 18.13 -6.38
C VAL A 96 18.42 17.50 -5.05
N LEU A 97 17.50 16.52 -5.07
CA LEU A 97 17.15 15.80 -3.86
C LEU A 97 18.35 14.99 -3.34
N PRO A 98 18.60 15.02 -2.01
CA PRO A 98 19.50 14.07 -1.37
C PRO A 98 19.13 12.63 -1.74
N ARG A 99 20.11 11.74 -1.78
CA ARG A 99 19.87 10.32 -2.04
C ARG A 99 18.91 9.75 -0.99
N HIS A 100 17.86 9.07 -1.43
CA HIS A 100 16.73 8.61 -0.61
C HIS A 100 16.39 7.15 -0.86
N ASP A 101 17.37 6.26 -0.66
CA ASP A 101 17.21 4.82 -0.84
C ASP A 101 16.06 4.26 0.02
N LEU A 102 15.79 4.84 1.20
CA LEU A 102 14.68 4.46 2.07
C LEU A 102 13.31 4.67 1.39
N LEU A 103 13.13 5.80 0.69
CA LEU A 103 11.90 6.11 -0.02
C LEU A 103 11.78 5.32 -1.34
N TRP A 104 12.90 5.13 -2.03
CA TRP A 104 12.95 4.53 -3.37
C TRP A 104 12.84 2.98 -3.36
N SER A 105 13.63 2.31 -2.52
CA SER A 105 13.76 0.84 -2.50
C SER A 105 13.62 0.23 -1.11
N GLY A 106 13.63 1.06 -0.06
CA GLY A 106 13.52 0.66 1.33
C GLY A 106 12.18 0.00 1.71
N PRO A 107 12.06 -0.45 2.97
CA PRO A 107 10.87 -1.13 3.45
C PRO A 107 9.68 -0.17 3.61
N TYR A 108 8.53 -0.64 3.15
CA TYR A 108 7.22 -0.04 3.39
C TYR A 108 6.35 -1.01 4.19
N THR A 109 5.61 -0.49 5.16
CA THR A 109 4.58 -1.24 5.87
C THR A 109 3.31 -1.24 5.04
N GLY A 110 2.94 -2.40 4.50
CA GLY A 110 1.73 -2.61 3.73
C GLY A 110 0.57 -3.13 4.60
N GLU A 111 -0.63 -2.57 4.40
CA GLU A 111 -1.86 -3.06 5.03
C GLU A 111 -3.01 -3.10 4.02
N VAL A 112 -3.90 -4.09 4.17
CA VAL A 112 -5.16 -4.15 3.43
C VAL A 112 -6.14 -3.19 4.09
N THR A 113 -6.59 -2.18 3.36
CA THR A 113 -7.48 -1.14 3.90
C THR A 113 -8.96 -1.39 3.61
N GLY A 114 -9.26 -2.46 2.86
CA GLY A 114 -10.62 -2.82 2.48
C GLY A 114 -10.68 -3.57 1.16
N ASN A 115 -11.88 -3.64 0.60
CA ASN A 115 -12.14 -4.37 -0.64
C ASN A 115 -11.28 -3.84 -1.79
N ARG A 116 -10.37 -4.68 -2.30
CA ARG A 116 -9.44 -4.34 -3.41
C ARG A 116 -8.67 -3.04 -3.13
N SER A 117 -8.33 -2.78 -1.88
CA SER A 117 -7.56 -1.60 -1.49
C SER A 117 -6.46 -1.91 -0.50
N ALA A 118 -5.36 -1.18 -0.62
CA ALA A 118 -4.20 -1.31 0.24
C ALA A 118 -3.55 0.04 0.48
N LYS A 119 -2.79 0.16 1.57
CA LYS A 119 -1.97 1.32 1.89
C LYS A 119 -0.55 0.85 2.23
N PHE A 120 0.44 1.54 1.69
CA PHE A 120 1.85 1.33 1.98
C PHE A 120 2.42 2.63 2.56
N THR A 121 3.09 2.53 3.69
CA THR A 121 3.71 3.68 4.38
C THR A 121 5.21 3.46 4.47
N SER A 122 6.01 4.40 3.99
CA SER A 122 7.47 4.35 4.10
C SER A 122 7.94 4.68 5.50
N GLY A 123 9.22 4.41 5.78
CA GLY A 123 9.94 5.10 6.85
C GLY A 123 9.99 6.62 6.62
N LYS A 124 10.28 7.36 7.69
CA LYS A 124 10.63 8.79 7.59
C LYS A 124 12.08 8.87 7.13
N ASP A 125 12.35 9.57 6.03
CA ASP A 125 13.68 9.69 5.46
C ASP A 125 14.34 10.98 5.92
N ASP A 126 15.37 10.85 6.76
CA ASP A 126 16.05 12.00 7.37
C ASP A 126 16.83 12.82 6.35
N ALA A 127 17.33 12.19 5.27
CA ALA A 127 18.11 12.86 4.24
C ALA A 127 17.26 13.88 3.46
N THR A 128 16.02 13.51 3.13
CA THR A 128 15.10 14.38 2.37
C THR A 128 14.09 15.11 3.24
N GLY A 129 13.85 14.66 4.47
CA GLY A 129 12.82 15.22 5.35
C GLY A 129 11.39 14.80 4.96
N PHE A 130 11.21 13.73 4.20
CA PHE A 130 9.90 13.27 3.72
C PHE A 130 9.51 11.89 4.23
N GLN A 131 8.20 11.66 4.26
CA GLN A 131 7.58 10.34 4.35
C GLN A 131 6.59 10.17 3.20
N ILE A 132 6.50 8.96 2.65
CA ILE A 132 5.60 8.63 1.55
C ILE A 132 4.51 7.67 2.04
N VAL A 133 3.27 8.01 1.69
CA VAL A 133 2.11 7.11 1.82
C VAL A 133 1.54 6.86 0.44
N ARG A 134 1.33 5.59 0.10
CA ARG A 134 0.72 5.16 -1.17
C ARG A 134 -0.56 4.40 -0.91
N GLU A 135 -1.64 4.86 -1.50
CA GLU A 135 -2.94 4.22 -1.45
C GLU A 135 -3.27 3.61 -2.81
N PHE A 136 -3.57 2.31 -2.81
CA PHE A 136 -3.89 1.52 -3.99
C PHE A 136 -5.35 1.12 -3.95
N ARG A 137 -6.05 1.24 -5.08
CA ARG A 137 -7.42 0.75 -5.22
C ARG A 137 -7.67 0.19 -6.61
N LEU A 138 -7.95 -1.10 -6.68
CA LEU A 138 -8.42 -1.75 -7.91
C LEU A 138 -9.95 -1.62 -8.00
N ALA A 139 -10.43 -1.17 -9.16
CA ALA A 139 -11.86 -1.03 -9.41
C ALA A 139 -12.60 -2.37 -9.25
N ALA A 140 -13.86 -2.33 -8.81
CA ALA A 140 -14.67 -3.55 -8.65
C ALA A 140 -14.94 -4.27 -9.99
N LYS A 141 -14.94 -3.53 -11.10
CA LYS A 141 -15.12 -3.99 -12.48
C LYS A 141 -14.07 -3.33 -13.37
N GLY A 142 -13.71 -3.99 -14.47
CA GLY A 142 -12.70 -3.49 -15.41
C GLY A 142 -11.27 -3.58 -14.86
N THR A 143 -10.36 -2.80 -15.45
CA THR A 143 -8.92 -2.95 -15.22
C THR A 143 -8.30 -1.79 -14.43
N HIS A 144 -9.05 -0.73 -14.14
CA HIS A 144 -8.51 0.49 -13.54
C HIS A 144 -7.90 0.24 -12.14
N LEU A 145 -6.59 0.45 -12.01
CA LEU A 145 -5.87 0.57 -10.74
C LEU A 145 -5.58 2.04 -10.47
N ARG A 146 -6.15 2.58 -9.39
CA ARG A 146 -5.84 3.93 -8.91
C ARG A 146 -4.72 3.86 -7.89
N ILE A 147 -3.72 4.71 -8.07
CA ILE A 147 -2.60 4.89 -7.14
C ILE A 147 -2.59 6.36 -6.73
N LYS A 148 -2.60 6.63 -5.43
CA LYS A 148 -2.41 7.97 -4.88
C LYS A 148 -1.16 7.97 -4.03
N GLN A 149 -0.18 8.79 -4.41
CA GLN A 149 1.01 9.06 -3.62
C GLN A 149 0.81 10.36 -2.85
N THR A 150 0.97 10.31 -1.53
CA THR A 150 1.01 11.48 -0.64
C THR A 150 2.44 11.62 -0.15
N VAL A 151 3.05 12.78 -0.41
CA VAL A 151 4.38 13.15 0.11
C VAL A 151 4.15 14.05 1.31
N ILE A 152 4.64 13.61 2.47
CA ILE A 152 4.45 14.29 3.74
C ILE A 152 5.79 14.91 4.11
N ASN A 153 5.85 16.24 4.21
CA ASN A 153 7.01 16.93 4.78
C ASN A 153 6.98 16.71 6.31
N VAL A 154 7.95 15.95 6.82
CA VAL A 154 8.10 15.67 8.25
C VAL A 154 9.22 16.52 8.89
N SER A 155 9.84 17.40 8.10
CA SER A 155 10.85 18.36 8.55
C SER A 155 10.24 19.73 8.90
N ASP A 156 11.08 20.61 9.40
CA ASP A 156 10.78 22.03 9.68
C ASP A 156 11.12 22.96 8.49
N LYS A 157 11.56 22.41 7.35
CA LYS A 157 11.99 23.18 6.18
C LYS A 157 10.97 23.11 5.06
N THR A 158 10.69 24.25 4.43
CA THR A 158 9.96 24.25 3.15
C THR A 158 10.84 23.63 2.07
N SER A 159 10.27 22.72 1.29
CA SER A 159 10.96 22.04 0.19
C SER A 159 10.02 21.86 -1.00
N GLN A 160 10.57 21.93 -2.20
CA GLN A 160 9.84 21.70 -3.44
C GLN A 160 10.21 20.35 -4.02
N VAL A 161 9.20 19.52 -4.24
CA VAL A 161 9.36 18.20 -4.85
C VAL A 161 8.29 17.97 -5.90
N CYS A 162 8.61 17.12 -6.87
CA CYS A 162 7.66 16.64 -7.85
C CYS A 162 7.43 15.13 -7.69
N TYR A 163 6.26 14.68 -8.13
CA TYR A 163 6.01 13.26 -8.28
C TYR A 163 6.81 12.73 -9.47
N TRP A 164 7.40 11.55 -9.29
CA TRP A 164 7.98 10.79 -10.38
C TRP A 164 7.44 9.37 -10.39
N CYS A 165 7.26 8.81 -11.57
CA CYS A 165 7.03 7.38 -11.72
C CYS A 165 7.75 6.85 -12.93
N ARG A 166 8.13 5.58 -12.84
CA ARG A 166 8.77 4.85 -13.92
C ARG A 166 8.14 3.48 -13.99
N THR A 167 7.41 3.24 -15.08
CA THR A 167 6.73 1.97 -15.32
C THR A 167 7.41 1.27 -16.49
N PHE A 168 8.01 0.12 -16.22
CA PHE A 168 8.55 -0.75 -17.27
C PHE A 168 7.44 -1.68 -17.75
N VAL A 169 7.21 -1.62 -19.06
CA VAL A 169 6.23 -2.45 -19.76
C VAL A 169 6.94 -3.23 -20.85
N HIS A 170 6.31 -4.30 -21.34
CA HIS A 170 6.75 -4.92 -22.57
C HIS A 170 6.62 -3.92 -23.73
N GLY A 171 7.59 -3.95 -24.67
CA GLY A 171 7.59 -3.04 -25.82
C GLY A 171 6.39 -3.24 -26.76
N GLN A 172 6.29 -2.39 -27.79
CA GLN A 172 5.22 -2.41 -28.81
C GLN A 172 3.82 -1.96 -28.32
N GLY A 173 3.73 -1.45 -27.09
CA GLY A 173 2.52 -0.84 -26.55
C GLY A 173 2.31 0.60 -27.00
N ILE A 174 1.13 1.14 -26.70
CA ILE A 174 0.76 2.54 -26.91
C ILE A 174 0.75 3.25 -25.54
N CYS A 175 1.48 4.36 -25.44
CA CYS A 175 1.41 5.26 -24.30
C CYS A 175 0.47 6.42 -24.63
N VAL A 176 -0.52 6.67 -23.78
CA VAL A 176 -1.44 7.80 -23.90
C VAL A 176 -1.19 8.75 -22.74
N VAL A 177 -0.76 9.97 -23.04
CA VAL A 177 -0.57 11.06 -22.07
C VAL A 177 -1.60 12.15 -22.38
N PRO A 178 -2.62 12.33 -21.54
CA PRO A 178 -3.57 13.42 -21.72
C PRO A 178 -2.89 14.78 -21.60
N VAL A 179 -3.20 15.69 -22.54
CA VAL A 179 -2.75 17.09 -22.48
C VAL A 179 -3.74 17.90 -21.66
N THR A 180 -3.23 18.70 -20.72
CA THR A 180 -4.00 19.60 -19.85
C THR A 180 -3.34 20.98 -19.84
N GLU A 181 -4.02 22.01 -19.31
CA GLU A 181 -3.45 23.35 -19.16
C GLU A 181 -2.18 23.40 -18.28
N HIS A 182 -1.96 22.38 -17.45
CA HIS A 182 -0.78 22.27 -16.58
C HIS A 182 0.35 21.43 -17.18
N SER A 183 0.15 20.82 -18.35
CA SER A 183 1.15 19.99 -19.00
C SER A 183 2.37 20.84 -19.38
N ARG A 184 3.57 20.39 -18.98
CA ARG A 184 4.86 21.07 -19.26
C ARG A 184 5.70 20.33 -20.32
N MET A 185 5.04 19.64 -21.27
CA MET A 185 5.70 18.83 -22.30
C MET A 185 6.55 19.69 -23.23
#